data_AF-A0A7X6Z1G0-F1
#
_entry.id   AF-A0A7X6Z1G0-F1
#
_cell.length_a   1.000
_cell.length_b   1.000
_cell.length_c   1.000
_cell.angle_alpha   90.00
_cell.angle_beta   90.00
_cell.angle_gamma   90.00
#
_symmetry.space_group_name_H-M   'P 1'
#
loop_
_entity.id
_entity.type
_entity.pdbx_description
1 polymer ?
#
loop_
_entity_poly.entity_id
_entity_poly.type
_entity_poly.pdbx_seq_one_letter_code
_entity_poly.pdbx_strand_id
1 'polypeptide(L)'
;MSNHIKKTLIAIPTVLIFQSLILLSDKTPDLLVSERFITLVMGSITQPEGKFFIFAIENLIYVFLFEILFGHYIYNELRYSSTYVFSRINNTNRWFLKKSLELGMYTVFYIFLYLGTMFLLAIYATGNSPDSTSFIVFMQLLMKLTFICFTGTLFINILSLYNGTVVSFLIVYAAQVLEVFFIMNIREIPFVNQYPDIIKWLPMNSLVINSYQYTSFNLFELFYSMTIVVISILLTLSLVKRTDLSLVKHN
;
A
#
# COMPACT_ATOMS: atom_id res chain seq x y z
N MET A 1 -14.21 17.65 0.11
CA MET A 1 -12.82 17.61 -0.42
C MET A 1 -11.76 17.94 0.65
N SER A 2 -11.92 19.01 1.45
CA SER A 2 -10.94 19.40 2.49
C SER A 2 -10.57 18.30 3.52
N ASN A 3 -11.53 17.47 3.95
CA ASN A 3 -11.26 16.49 5.03
C ASN A 3 -10.39 15.29 4.58
N HIS A 4 -10.50 14.84 3.33
CA HIS A 4 -9.71 13.73 2.81
C HIS A 4 -8.24 14.11 2.61
N ILE A 5 -7.98 15.36 2.18
CA ILE A 5 -6.61 15.89 2.08
C ILE A 5 -5.98 15.98 3.48
N LYS A 6 -6.74 16.40 4.49
CA LYS A 6 -6.25 16.39 5.88
C LYS A 6 -5.88 14.99 6.36
N LYS A 7 -6.68 13.97 6.04
CA LYS A 7 -6.34 12.57 6.33
C LYS A 7 -5.02 12.15 5.69
N THR A 8 -4.77 12.54 4.43
CA THR A 8 -3.51 12.21 3.77
C THR A 8 -2.29 12.88 4.40
N LEU A 9 -2.45 14.07 5.00
CA LEU A 9 -1.37 14.79 5.68
C LEU A 9 -0.87 14.09 6.95
N ILE A 10 -1.64 13.15 7.51
CA ILE A 10 -1.24 12.35 8.69
C ILE A 10 0.05 11.56 8.42
N ALA A 11 0.36 11.24 7.15
CA ALA A 11 1.59 10.57 6.76
C ALA A 11 2.86 11.23 7.35
N ILE A 12 2.91 12.56 7.33
CA ILE A 12 4.09 13.33 7.77
C ILE A 12 4.36 13.16 9.27
N PRO A 13 3.44 13.52 10.18
CA PRO A 13 3.67 13.36 11.60
C PRO A 13 3.89 11.91 12.00
N THR A 14 3.26 10.94 11.34
CA THR A 14 3.56 9.52 11.63
C THR A 14 5.00 9.17 11.35
N VAL A 15 5.55 9.57 10.20
CA VAL A 15 6.97 9.32 9.89
C VAL A 15 7.87 9.96 10.95
N LEU A 16 7.61 11.21 11.31
CA LEU A 16 8.41 11.93 12.30
C LEU A 16 8.36 11.29 13.70
N ILE A 17 7.22 10.76 14.11
CA ILE A 17 7.08 10.07 15.40
C ILE A 17 7.89 8.77 15.39
N PHE A 18 7.68 7.92 14.37
CA PHE A 18 8.31 6.61 14.27
C PHE A 18 9.82 6.69 13.99
N GLN A 19 10.28 7.75 13.31
CA GLN A 19 11.69 7.92 12.94
C GLN A 19 12.40 9.06 13.69
N SER A 20 11.82 9.53 14.80
CA SER A 20 12.34 10.63 15.60
C SER A 20 13.80 10.45 16.03
N LEU A 21 14.22 9.21 16.30
CA LEU A 21 15.59 8.88 16.71
C LEU A 21 16.65 9.21 15.65
N ILE A 22 16.29 9.23 14.37
CA ILE A 22 17.23 9.61 13.30
C ILE A 22 17.69 11.05 13.45
N LEU A 23 16.81 11.93 13.91
CA LEU A 23 17.13 13.34 14.14
C LEU A 23 18.13 13.55 15.28
N LEU A 24 18.27 12.55 16.16
CA LEU A 24 19.18 12.56 17.31
C LEU A 24 20.45 11.72 17.08
N SER A 25 20.49 10.92 16.01
CA SER A 25 21.62 10.05 15.68
C SER A 25 22.73 10.84 14.97
N ASP A 26 23.98 10.41 15.20
CA ASP A 26 25.11 10.91 14.42
C ASP A 26 24.93 10.63 12.94
N LYS A 27 25.43 11.56 12.11
CA LYS A 27 25.39 11.43 10.67
C LYS A 27 26.32 10.31 10.21
N THR A 28 25.86 9.53 9.24
CA THR A 28 26.61 8.42 8.65
C THR A 28 26.97 8.76 7.20
N PRO A 29 28.07 9.52 6.95
CA PRO A 29 28.42 10.00 5.62
C PRO A 29 28.90 8.89 4.66
N ASP A 30 29.29 7.74 5.19
CA ASP A 30 29.82 6.63 4.40
C ASP A 30 28.74 5.86 3.60
N LEU A 31 27.46 6.05 3.94
CA LEU A 31 26.34 5.38 3.30
C LEU A 31 25.75 6.24 2.17
N LEU A 32 25.37 5.58 1.07
CA LEU A 32 24.60 6.22 0.00
C LEU A 32 23.20 6.58 0.49
N VAL A 33 22.65 7.69 -0.03
CA VAL A 33 21.27 8.13 0.30
C VAL A 33 20.25 7.05 -0.04
N SER A 34 20.42 6.36 -1.16
CA SER A 34 19.56 5.26 -1.63
C SER A 34 19.53 4.09 -0.65
N GLU A 35 20.68 3.63 -0.18
CA GLU A 35 20.81 2.54 0.79
C GLU A 35 20.19 2.90 2.14
N ARG A 36 20.47 4.13 2.61
CA ARG A 36 19.86 4.62 3.84
C ARG A 36 18.35 4.71 3.71
N PHE A 37 17.85 5.28 2.61
CA PHE A 37 16.43 5.42 2.34
C PHE A 37 15.71 4.06 2.29
N ILE A 38 16.26 3.08 1.60
CA ILE A 38 15.72 1.70 1.57
C ILE A 38 15.66 1.13 2.99
N THR A 39 16.74 1.30 3.76
CA THR A 39 16.80 0.81 5.14
C THR A 39 15.76 1.47 6.04
N LEU A 40 15.44 2.75 5.81
CA LEU A 40 14.40 3.45 6.56
C LEU A 40 12.99 3.00 6.21
N VAL A 41 12.74 2.68 4.94
CA VAL A 41 11.41 2.25 4.46
C VAL A 41 11.15 0.77 4.76
N MET A 42 12.17 -0.08 4.61
CA MET A 42 12.05 -1.54 4.68
C MET A 42 12.61 -2.15 5.97
N GLY A 43 13.30 -1.36 6.80
CA GLY A 43 14.04 -1.84 7.96
C GLY A 43 15.40 -2.45 7.59
N SER A 44 16.33 -2.47 8.55
CA SER A 44 17.61 -3.17 8.42
C SER A 44 17.42 -4.66 8.68
N ILE A 45 17.53 -5.48 7.64
CA ILE A 45 17.40 -6.94 7.72
C ILE A 45 18.74 -7.52 8.24
N THR A 46 18.96 -7.52 9.55
CA THR A 46 20.22 -8.02 10.15
C THR A 46 20.06 -9.07 11.26
N GLN A 47 18.85 -9.56 11.60
CA GLN A 47 18.64 -10.45 12.77
C GLN A 47 17.64 -11.59 12.60
N PRO A 48 17.89 -12.79 13.18
CA PRO A 48 17.38 -14.13 12.82
C PRO A 48 15.87 -14.29 12.57
N GLU A 49 15.56 -15.32 11.77
CA GLU A 49 14.29 -15.76 11.15
C GLU A 49 12.97 -15.28 11.82
N GLY A 50 12.83 -15.40 13.15
CA GLY A 50 11.61 -14.97 13.86
C GLY A 50 11.45 -13.46 14.08
N LYS A 51 12.55 -12.70 14.24
CA LYS A 51 12.48 -11.23 14.42
C LYS A 51 12.16 -10.51 13.11
N PHE A 52 12.58 -11.07 11.98
CA PHE A 52 12.35 -10.48 10.66
C PHE A 52 10.86 -10.31 10.34
N PHE A 53 9.99 -11.22 10.79
CA PHE A 53 8.55 -11.13 10.52
C PHE A 53 7.91 -9.95 11.25
N ILE A 54 8.29 -9.75 12.52
CA ILE A 54 7.80 -8.64 13.34
C ILE A 54 8.26 -7.32 12.73
N PHE A 55 9.54 -7.21 12.33
CA PHE A 55 10.05 -6.01 11.65
C PHE A 55 9.37 -5.77 10.29
N ALA A 56 9.09 -6.83 9.51
CA ALA A 56 8.37 -6.69 8.25
C ALA A 56 6.94 -6.15 8.46
N ILE A 57 6.23 -6.57 9.50
CA ILE A 57 4.91 -6.05 9.84
C ILE A 57 4.97 -4.62 10.36
N GLU A 58 5.96 -4.29 11.20
CA GLU A 58 6.18 -2.93 11.69
C GLU A 58 6.34 -1.95 10.52
N ASN A 59 7.10 -2.36 9.50
CA ASN A 59 7.29 -1.60 8.27
C ASN A 59 6.07 -1.60 7.34
N LEU A 60 4.93 -2.19 7.71
CA LEU A 60 3.66 -2.07 6.98
C LEU A 60 2.66 -1.15 7.69
N ILE A 61 3.02 -0.56 8.83
CA ILE A 61 2.10 0.27 9.63
C ILE A 61 1.48 1.43 8.84
N TYR A 62 2.22 2.02 7.90
CA TYR A 62 1.71 3.10 7.05
C TYR A 62 0.68 2.62 6.02
N VAL A 63 0.78 1.37 5.57
CA VAL A 63 -0.22 0.72 4.69
C VAL A 63 -1.52 0.58 5.46
N PHE A 64 -1.43 -0.01 6.66
CA PHE A 64 -2.59 -0.23 7.52
C PHE A 64 -3.26 1.08 7.95
N LEU A 65 -2.46 2.11 8.26
CA LEU A 65 -3.01 3.41 8.61
C LEU A 65 -3.80 4.03 7.45
N PHE A 66 -3.29 3.94 6.23
CA PHE A 66 -4.02 4.40 5.05
C PHE A 66 -5.33 3.64 4.86
N GLU A 67 -5.28 2.31 4.98
CA GLU A 67 -6.44 1.43 4.87
C GLU A 67 -7.50 1.72 5.93
N ILE A 68 -7.12 2.06 7.16
CA ILE A 68 -8.07 2.48 8.20
C ILE A 68 -8.72 3.82 7.82
N LEU A 69 -7.93 4.78 7.31
CA LEU A 69 -8.40 6.12 6.99
C LEU A 69 -9.34 6.17 5.77
N PHE A 70 -9.13 5.28 4.79
CA PHE A 70 -9.80 5.28 3.49
C PHE A 70 -10.56 3.98 3.14
N GLY A 71 -10.49 2.94 3.97
CA GLY A 71 -11.18 1.66 3.76
C GLY A 71 -12.71 1.74 3.76
N HIS A 72 -13.25 2.85 4.24
CA HIS A 72 -14.69 3.15 4.25
C HIS A 72 -15.10 4.19 3.20
N TYR A 73 -14.18 4.66 2.35
CA TYR A 73 -14.38 5.80 1.47
C TYR A 73 -15.53 5.60 0.46
N ILE A 74 -15.47 4.52 -0.33
CA ILE A 74 -16.49 4.15 -1.30
C ILE A 74 -17.70 3.58 -0.58
N TYR A 75 -17.49 2.75 0.44
CA TYR A 75 -18.56 2.14 1.24
C TYR A 75 -19.51 3.18 1.86
N ASN A 76 -18.99 4.23 2.48
CA ASN A 76 -19.83 5.26 3.11
C ASN A 76 -20.65 6.03 2.06
N GLU A 77 -20.05 6.34 0.91
CA GLU A 77 -20.78 6.97 -0.18
C GLU A 77 -21.89 6.05 -0.72
N LEU A 78 -21.65 4.75 -0.82
CA LEU A 78 -22.69 3.78 -1.15
C LEU A 78 -23.79 3.73 -0.10
N ARG A 79 -23.44 3.70 1.19
CA ARG A 79 -24.42 3.56 2.27
C ARG A 79 -25.27 4.82 2.47
N TYR A 80 -24.65 6.00 2.54
CA TYR A 80 -25.34 7.24 2.89
C TYR A 80 -25.93 7.98 1.69
N SER A 81 -25.35 7.80 0.50
CA SER A 81 -25.79 8.52 -0.70
C SER A 81 -26.67 7.65 -1.61
N SER A 82 -26.97 6.38 -1.26
CA SER A 82 -27.58 5.42 -2.17
C SER A 82 -28.93 5.86 -2.74
N THR A 83 -29.87 6.29 -1.91
CA THR A 83 -31.24 6.59 -2.37
C THR A 83 -31.33 7.88 -3.20
N TYR A 84 -30.57 8.92 -2.85
CA TYR A 84 -30.61 10.20 -3.56
C TYR A 84 -29.67 10.25 -4.77
N VAL A 85 -28.53 9.56 -4.73
CA VAL A 85 -27.53 9.61 -5.80
C VAL A 85 -27.78 8.50 -6.82
N PHE A 86 -28.19 7.28 -6.45
CA PHE A 86 -28.48 6.23 -7.45
C PHE A 86 -29.76 6.47 -8.25
N SER A 87 -30.70 7.28 -7.76
CA SER A 87 -31.85 7.71 -8.57
C SER A 87 -31.49 8.69 -9.70
N ARG A 88 -30.30 9.31 -9.64
CA ARG A 88 -29.78 10.25 -10.66
C ARG A 88 -28.50 9.78 -11.36
N ILE A 89 -27.85 8.72 -10.88
CA ILE A 89 -26.70 8.11 -11.56
C ILE A 89 -27.23 7.26 -12.72
N ASN A 90 -27.09 7.77 -13.94
CA ASN A 90 -27.38 7.00 -15.16
C ASN A 90 -26.44 5.80 -15.36
N ASN A 91 -25.28 5.75 -14.70
CA ASN A 91 -24.31 4.66 -14.87
C ASN A 91 -23.43 4.43 -13.62
N THR A 92 -23.76 3.38 -12.85
CA THR A 92 -23.05 2.96 -11.63
C THR A 92 -21.58 2.64 -11.88
N ASN A 93 -21.23 2.10 -13.05
CA ASN A 93 -19.83 1.79 -13.38
C ASN A 93 -19.00 3.05 -13.50
N ARG A 94 -19.53 4.08 -14.18
CA ARG A 94 -18.83 5.37 -14.35
C ARG A 94 -18.64 6.08 -13.02
N TRP A 95 -19.64 5.99 -12.14
CA TRP A 95 -19.54 6.51 -10.78
C TRP A 95 -18.47 5.77 -9.96
N PHE A 96 -18.47 4.43 -9.99
CA PHE A 96 -17.47 3.64 -9.27
C PHE A 96 -16.05 3.88 -9.77
N LEU A 97 -15.86 3.96 -11.09
CA LEU A 97 -14.58 4.31 -11.70
C LEU A 97 -14.10 5.69 -11.25
N LYS A 98 -14.98 6.69 -11.22
CA LYS A 98 -14.65 8.02 -10.70
C LYS A 98 -14.19 7.96 -9.25
N LYS A 99 -14.91 7.23 -8.39
CA LYS A 99 -14.55 7.07 -6.97
C LYS A 99 -13.26 6.28 -6.77
N SER A 100 -13.00 5.28 -7.60
CA SER A 100 -11.74 4.53 -7.60
C SER A 100 -10.57 5.41 -8.02
N LEU A 101 -10.74 6.27 -9.02
CA LEU A 101 -9.72 7.24 -9.42
C LEU A 101 -9.45 8.28 -8.31
N GLU A 102 -10.50 8.81 -7.67
CA GLU A 102 -10.35 9.71 -6.51
C GLU A 102 -9.56 9.04 -5.38
N LEU A 103 -9.88 7.78 -5.06
CA LEU A 103 -9.15 6.98 -4.07
C LEU A 103 -7.68 6.75 -4.49
N GLY A 104 -7.44 6.46 -5.77
CA GLY A 104 -6.10 6.30 -6.32
C GLY A 104 -5.25 7.56 -6.16
N MET A 105 -5.82 8.74 -6.44
CA MET A 105 -5.14 10.02 -6.23
C MET A 105 -4.80 10.28 -4.76
N TYR A 106 -5.71 9.95 -3.83
CA TYR A 106 -5.42 10.03 -2.39
C TYR A 106 -4.31 9.07 -1.97
N THR A 107 -4.27 7.88 -2.57
CA THR A 107 -3.23 6.89 -2.30
C THR A 107 -1.86 7.39 -2.75
N VAL A 108 -1.75 7.86 -4.01
CA VAL A 108 -0.50 8.43 -4.56
C VAL A 108 -0.01 9.58 -3.69
N PHE A 109 -0.91 10.50 -3.33
CA PHE A 109 -0.54 11.67 -2.54
C PHE A 109 -0.07 11.29 -1.13
N TYR A 110 -0.77 10.37 -0.45
CA TYR A 110 -0.37 9.87 0.86
C TYR A 110 1.01 9.20 0.83
N ILE A 111 1.24 8.29 -0.13
CA ILE A 111 2.52 7.57 -0.27
C ILE A 111 3.64 8.54 -0.66
N PHE A 112 3.36 9.53 -1.49
CA PHE A 112 4.34 10.57 -1.82
C PHE A 112 4.77 11.36 -0.58
N LEU A 113 3.83 11.73 0.30
CA LEU A 113 4.16 12.42 1.56
C LEU A 113 4.96 11.51 2.51
N TYR A 114 4.55 10.24 2.62
CA TYR A 114 5.25 9.25 3.44
C TYR A 114 6.69 9.03 2.96
N LEU A 115 6.88 8.68 1.69
CA LEU A 115 8.22 8.45 1.14
C LEU A 115 9.03 9.73 1.04
N GLY A 116 8.40 10.87 0.72
CA GLY A 116 9.07 12.15 0.61
C GLY A 116 9.69 12.57 1.93
N THR A 117 8.97 12.38 3.04
CA THR A 117 9.51 12.65 4.38
C THR A 117 10.62 11.69 4.76
N MET A 118 10.47 10.39 4.50
CA MET A 118 11.54 9.39 4.69
C MET A 118 12.80 9.71 3.85
N PHE A 119 12.63 10.18 2.62
CA PHE A 119 13.71 10.54 1.71
C PHE A 119 14.48 11.77 2.22
N LEU A 120 13.76 12.79 2.71
CA LEU A 120 14.38 13.95 3.34
C LEU A 120 15.15 13.57 4.62
N LEU A 121 14.61 12.65 5.43
CA LEU A 121 15.33 12.12 6.60
C LEU A 121 16.59 11.35 6.20
N ALA A 122 16.55 10.58 5.11
CA ALA A 122 17.72 9.87 4.60
C ALA A 122 18.84 10.85 4.16
N ILE A 123 18.49 11.93 3.45
CA ILE A 123 19.42 13.00 3.07
C ILE A 123 20.00 13.69 4.31
N TYR A 124 19.15 13.98 5.30
CA TYR A 124 19.60 14.60 6.55
C TYR A 124 20.60 13.71 7.30
N ALA A 125 20.31 12.41 7.39
CA ALA A 125 21.11 11.44 8.13
C ALA A 125 22.47 11.14 7.48
N THR A 126 22.56 11.12 6.16
CA THR A 126 23.84 10.92 5.46
C THR A 126 24.62 12.22 5.30
N GLY A 127 23.93 13.36 5.17
CA GLY A 127 24.55 14.64 4.82
C GLY A 127 25.01 14.72 3.35
N ASN A 128 24.69 13.71 2.54
CA ASN A 128 25.08 13.60 1.14
C ASN A 128 23.94 14.06 0.21
N SER A 129 24.31 14.54 -0.99
CA SER A 129 23.32 14.84 -2.03
C SER A 129 22.78 13.56 -2.66
N PRO A 130 21.47 13.48 -2.98
CA PRO A 130 20.90 12.32 -3.65
C PRO A 130 21.45 12.17 -5.07
N ASP A 131 21.80 10.94 -5.44
CA ASP A 131 22.22 10.57 -6.79
C ASP A 131 21.03 10.10 -7.66
N SER A 132 21.28 9.82 -8.95
CA SER A 132 20.24 9.32 -9.87
C SER A 132 19.62 8.01 -9.38
N THR A 133 20.42 7.13 -8.78
CA THR A 133 19.96 5.88 -8.18
C THR A 133 18.95 6.14 -7.06
N SER A 134 19.20 7.11 -6.18
CA SER A 134 18.28 7.50 -5.11
C SER A 134 16.90 7.90 -5.64
N PHE A 135 16.84 8.64 -6.74
CA PHE A 135 15.57 9.01 -7.37
C PHE A 135 14.87 7.83 -8.05
N ILE A 136 15.63 6.93 -8.68
CA ILE A 136 15.07 5.70 -9.27
C ILE A 136 14.43 4.84 -8.18
N VAL A 137 15.12 4.64 -7.06
CA VAL A 137 14.62 3.89 -5.89
C VAL A 137 13.34 4.54 -5.35
N PHE A 138 13.34 5.86 -5.17
CA PHE A 138 12.16 6.62 -4.72
C PHE A 138 10.94 6.36 -5.60
N MET A 139 11.11 6.46 -6.93
CA MET A 139 10.00 6.24 -7.87
C MET A 139 9.49 4.80 -7.86
N GLN A 140 10.39 3.82 -7.75
CA GLN A 140 9.99 2.41 -7.67
C GLN A 140 9.20 2.11 -6.39
N LEU A 141 9.65 2.63 -5.24
CA LEU A 141 8.92 2.47 -3.98
C LEU A 141 7.58 3.21 -4.01
N LEU A 142 7.53 4.42 -4.58
CA LEU A 142 6.29 5.18 -4.75
C LEU A 142 5.25 4.37 -5.52
N MET A 143 5.65 3.76 -6.64
CA MET A 143 4.77 2.92 -7.45
C MET A 143 4.33 1.68 -6.66
N LYS A 144 5.26 0.89 -6.14
CA LYS A 144 4.98 -0.37 -5.43
C LYS A 144 4.02 -0.17 -4.25
N LEU A 145 4.31 0.81 -3.40
CA LEU A 145 3.49 1.09 -2.22
C LEU A 145 2.13 1.67 -2.59
N THR A 146 2.05 2.49 -3.64
CA THR A 146 0.75 2.95 -4.15
C THR A 146 -0.11 1.77 -4.58
N PHE A 147 0.45 0.78 -5.28
CA PHE A 147 -0.30 -0.38 -5.73
C PHE A 147 -0.84 -1.22 -4.58
N ILE A 148 0.03 -1.52 -3.62
CA ILE A 148 -0.33 -2.31 -2.43
C ILE A 148 -1.43 -1.60 -1.64
N CYS A 149 -1.24 -0.33 -1.29
CA CYS A 149 -2.24 0.42 -0.52
C CYS A 149 -3.56 0.58 -1.27
N PHE A 150 -3.50 0.85 -2.58
CA PHE A 150 -4.71 1.07 -3.38
C PHE A 150 -5.54 -0.21 -3.49
N THR A 151 -4.90 -1.33 -3.82
CA THR A 151 -5.58 -2.62 -3.95
C THR A 151 -6.16 -3.11 -2.63
N GLY A 152 -5.38 -3.06 -1.53
CA GLY A 152 -5.85 -3.39 -0.19
C GLY A 152 -7.05 -2.54 0.21
N THR A 153 -6.97 -1.22 0.04
CA THR A 153 -8.07 -0.30 0.36
C THR A 153 -9.31 -0.54 -0.50
N LEU A 154 -9.15 -0.87 -1.79
CA LEU A 154 -10.28 -1.26 -2.64
C LEU A 154 -10.97 -2.52 -2.12
N PHE A 155 -10.21 -3.58 -1.79
CA PHE A 155 -10.79 -4.80 -1.23
C PHE A 155 -11.54 -4.55 0.06
N ILE A 156 -11.00 -3.73 0.97
CA ILE A 156 -11.70 -3.36 2.21
C ILE A 156 -13.02 -2.67 1.89
N ASN A 157 -13.04 -1.70 0.97
CA ASN A 157 -14.25 -0.98 0.60
C ASN A 157 -15.35 -1.88 0.05
N ILE A 158 -14.99 -2.95 -0.67
CA ILE A 158 -15.93 -3.91 -1.27
C ILE A 158 -16.48 -4.86 -0.24
N LEU A 159 -15.58 -5.51 0.52
CA LEU A 159 -15.97 -6.42 1.58
C LEU A 159 -16.86 -5.70 2.61
N SER A 160 -16.63 -4.39 2.80
CA SER A 160 -17.43 -3.57 3.71
C SER A 160 -18.90 -3.51 3.33
N LEU A 161 -19.22 -3.68 2.04
CA LEU A 161 -20.61 -3.75 1.57
C LEU A 161 -21.37 -4.95 2.12
N TYR A 162 -20.66 -6.03 2.47
CA TYR A 162 -21.26 -7.28 2.95
C TYR A 162 -21.13 -7.43 4.47
N ASN A 163 -19.95 -7.15 5.02
CA ASN A 163 -19.59 -7.53 6.39
C ASN A 163 -19.32 -6.32 7.31
N GLY A 164 -19.44 -5.09 6.80
CA GLY A 164 -19.05 -3.87 7.49
C GLY A 164 -17.54 -3.62 7.48
N THR A 165 -17.14 -2.41 7.88
CA THR A 165 -15.77 -1.90 7.67
C THR A 165 -14.72 -2.58 8.54
N VAL A 166 -15.03 -2.86 9.80
CA VAL A 166 -14.09 -3.47 10.75
C VAL A 166 -13.73 -4.89 10.33
N VAL A 167 -14.73 -5.71 10.02
CA VAL A 167 -14.51 -7.11 9.58
C VAL A 167 -13.71 -7.14 8.29
N SER A 168 -14.02 -6.24 7.36
CA SER A 168 -13.35 -6.15 6.06
C SER A 168 -11.88 -5.74 6.18
N PHE A 169 -11.59 -4.77 7.05
CA PHE A 169 -10.22 -4.41 7.38
C PHE A 169 -9.45 -5.61 7.96
N LEU A 170 -10.03 -6.31 8.93
CA LEU A 170 -9.37 -7.47 9.55
C LEU A 170 -9.09 -8.61 8.56
N ILE A 171 -10.02 -8.88 7.62
CA ILE A 171 -9.82 -9.90 6.58
C ILE A 171 -8.65 -9.52 5.67
N VAL A 172 -8.61 -8.28 5.17
CA VAL A 172 -7.54 -7.82 4.27
C VAL A 172 -6.20 -7.76 5.01
N TYR A 173 -6.20 -7.27 6.24
CA TYR A 173 -5.03 -7.25 7.11
C TYR A 173 -4.47 -8.67 7.33
N ALA A 174 -5.32 -9.62 7.72
CA ALA A 174 -4.90 -11.00 7.94
C ALA A 174 -4.35 -11.63 6.64
N ALA A 175 -4.96 -11.34 5.49
CA ALA A 175 -4.47 -11.81 4.20
C ALA A 175 -3.07 -11.25 3.88
N GLN A 176 -2.83 -9.96 4.09
CA GLN A 176 -1.51 -9.34 3.86
C GLN A 176 -0.45 -9.89 4.82
N VAL A 177 -0.79 -10.10 6.09
CA VAL A 177 0.13 -10.69 7.08
C VAL A 177 0.47 -12.13 6.73
N LEU A 178 -0.53 -12.94 6.33
CA LEU A 178 -0.31 -14.30 5.86
C LEU A 178 0.56 -14.32 4.61
N GLU A 179 0.36 -13.39 3.68
CA GLU A 179 1.17 -13.26 2.47
C GLU A 179 2.65 -13.03 2.82
N VAL A 180 2.95 -12.08 3.71
CA VAL A 180 4.31 -11.84 4.21
C VAL A 180 4.88 -13.10 4.86
N PHE A 181 4.11 -13.79 5.70
CA PHE A 181 4.53 -15.04 6.32
C PHE A 181 4.86 -16.12 5.28
N PHE A 182 4.02 -16.29 4.26
CA PHE A 182 4.25 -17.25 3.19
C PHE A 182 5.53 -16.91 2.41
N ILE A 183 5.74 -15.64 2.05
CA ILE A 183 6.93 -15.19 1.32
C ILE A 183 8.21 -15.50 2.11
N MET A 184 8.19 -15.31 3.43
CA MET A 184 9.36 -15.54 4.28
C MET A 184 9.70 -17.02 4.44
N ASN A 185 8.70 -17.88 4.57
CA ASN A 185 8.90 -19.33 4.79
C ASN A 185 8.91 -20.15 3.48
N ILE A 186 8.84 -19.47 2.33
CA ILE A 186 8.62 -20.11 1.03
C ILE A 186 9.74 -21.07 0.62
N ARG A 187 10.97 -20.81 1.10
CA ARG A 187 12.17 -21.63 0.82
C ARG A 187 12.10 -23.03 1.44
N GLU A 188 11.26 -23.20 2.47
CA GLU A 188 11.05 -24.48 3.15
C GLU A 188 9.98 -25.34 2.46
N ILE A 189 9.21 -24.77 1.51
CA ILE A 189 8.11 -25.47 0.83
C ILE A 189 8.63 -26.15 -0.44
N PRO A 190 8.66 -27.50 -0.50
CA PRO A 190 9.27 -28.24 -1.62
C PRO A 190 8.65 -27.94 -2.98
N PHE A 191 7.33 -27.71 -3.02
CA PHE A 191 6.59 -27.39 -4.23
C PHE A 191 6.97 -26.02 -4.82
N VAL A 192 7.21 -25.02 -3.97
CA VAL A 192 7.50 -23.66 -4.45
C VAL A 192 8.96 -23.53 -4.91
N ASN A 193 9.87 -24.31 -4.32
CA ASN A 193 11.25 -24.43 -4.82
C ASN A 193 11.32 -24.95 -6.27
N GLN A 194 10.30 -25.68 -6.75
CA GLN A 194 10.22 -26.10 -8.15
C GLN A 194 9.78 -24.97 -9.11
N TYR A 195 9.09 -23.96 -8.59
CA TYR A 195 8.55 -22.84 -9.38
C TYR A 195 8.80 -21.49 -8.68
N PRO A 196 10.06 -21.03 -8.62
CA PRO A 196 10.42 -19.79 -7.92
C PRO A 196 9.73 -18.55 -8.50
N ASP A 197 9.27 -18.62 -9.75
CA ASP A 197 8.54 -17.54 -10.40
C ASP A 197 7.16 -17.27 -9.77
N ILE A 198 6.55 -18.24 -9.07
CA ILE A 198 5.25 -18.06 -8.39
C ILE A 198 5.33 -16.95 -7.33
N ILE A 199 6.49 -16.82 -6.67
CA ILE A 199 6.73 -15.83 -5.62
C ILE A 199 6.64 -14.40 -6.19
N LYS A 200 7.03 -14.21 -7.47
CA LYS A 200 6.94 -12.91 -8.15
C LYS A 200 5.51 -12.41 -8.31
N TRP A 201 4.52 -13.31 -8.21
CA TRP A 201 3.09 -13.00 -8.30
C TRP A 201 2.46 -12.60 -6.97
N LEU A 202 3.20 -12.57 -5.86
CA LEU A 202 2.68 -12.10 -4.58
C LEU A 202 2.89 -10.58 -4.47
N PRO A 203 1.83 -9.76 -4.34
CA PRO A 203 1.94 -8.30 -4.20
C PRO A 203 3.00 -7.82 -3.19
N MET A 204 3.10 -8.50 -2.05
CA MET A 204 4.03 -8.20 -0.95
C MET A 204 5.46 -8.68 -1.19
N ASN A 205 5.70 -9.53 -2.19
CA ASN A 205 7.05 -10.02 -2.52
C ASN A 205 8.00 -8.87 -2.84
N SER A 206 7.47 -7.83 -3.48
CA SER A 206 8.20 -6.64 -3.87
C SER A 206 8.76 -5.83 -2.69
N LEU A 207 8.24 -6.05 -1.47
CA LEU A 207 8.69 -5.44 -0.22
C LEU A 207 9.64 -6.35 0.58
N VAL A 208 9.43 -7.66 0.55
CA VAL A 208 10.12 -8.61 1.45
C VAL A 208 11.42 -9.16 0.85
N ILE A 209 11.46 -9.52 -0.44
CA ILE A 209 12.60 -10.27 -1.02
C ILE A 209 13.49 -9.40 -1.93
N ASN A 210 12.94 -8.37 -2.59
CA ASN A 210 13.65 -7.57 -3.59
C ASN A 210 14.21 -6.23 -3.07
N SER A 211 14.40 -6.08 -1.75
CA SER A 211 14.74 -4.80 -1.12
C SER A 211 16.11 -4.22 -1.54
N TYR A 212 17.02 -5.03 -2.08
CA TYR A 212 18.38 -4.61 -2.44
C TYR A 212 18.64 -4.51 -3.96
N GLN A 213 17.66 -4.80 -4.82
CA GLN A 213 17.83 -4.84 -6.29
C GLN A 213 17.19 -3.66 -7.03
N TYR A 214 16.92 -2.54 -6.35
CA TYR A 214 16.31 -1.35 -6.96
C TYR A 214 17.28 -0.51 -7.81
N THR A 215 18.38 -1.09 -8.29
CA THR A 215 19.41 -0.40 -9.08
C THR A 215 18.97 -0.09 -10.51
N SER A 216 17.92 -0.77 -11.00
CA SER A 216 17.37 -0.53 -12.35
C SER A 216 15.84 -0.57 -12.33
N PHE A 217 15.21 0.18 -13.25
CA PHE A 217 13.75 0.24 -13.36
C PHE A 217 13.19 -1.06 -13.96
N ASN A 218 12.52 -1.85 -13.12
CA ASN A 218 11.94 -3.12 -13.56
C ASN A 218 10.56 -2.91 -14.20
N LEU A 219 10.54 -2.73 -15.52
CA LEU A 219 9.30 -2.56 -16.29
C LEU A 219 8.34 -3.75 -16.14
N PHE A 220 8.85 -4.97 -16.02
CA PHE A 220 8.02 -6.17 -15.90
C PHE A 220 7.18 -6.14 -14.62
N GLU A 221 7.80 -5.80 -13.48
CA GLU A 221 7.09 -5.66 -12.21
C GLU A 221 6.03 -4.54 -12.27
N LEU A 222 6.29 -3.46 -13.00
CA LEU A 222 5.32 -2.38 -13.20
C LEU A 222 4.12 -2.82 -14.05
N PHE A 223 4.36 -3.54 -15.15
CA PHE A 223 3.27 -4.09 -15.94
C PHE A 223 2.44 -5.08 -15.10
N TYR A 224 3.11 -5.89 -14.29
CA TYR A 224 2.46 -6.84 -13.41
C TYR A 224 1.59 -6.18 -12.34
N SER A 225 2.09 -5.14 -11.66
CA SER A 225 1.29 -4.43 -10.65
C SER A 225 0.11 -3.69 -11.29
N MET A 226 0.28 -3.13 -12.48
CA MET A 226 -0.81 -2.51 -13.25
C MET A 226 -1.89 -3.52 -13.64
N THR A 227 -1.52 -4.74 -14.05
CA THR A 227 -2.51 -5.78 -14.38
C THR A 227 -3.29 -6.22 -13.14
N ILE A 228 -2.64 -6.39 -11.98
CA ILE A 228 -3.34 -6.67 -10.72
C ILE A 228 -4.36 -5.57 -10.43
N VAL A 229 -3.98 -4.29 -10.51
CA VAL A 229 -4.91 -3.18 -10.26
C VAL A 229 -6.11 -3.22 -11.19
N VAL A 230 -5.87 -3.41 -12.49
CA VAL A 230 -6.95 -3.48 -13.48
C VAL A 230 -7.87 -4.65 -13.16
N ILE A 231 -7.32 -5.82 -12.83
CA ILE A 231 -8.10 -6.99 -12.43
C ILE A 231 -8.89 -6.71 -11.15
N SER A 232 -8.29 -6.09 -10.13
CA SER A 232 -8.97 -5.70 -8.89
C SER A 232 -10.14 -4.75 -9.19
N ILE A 233 -9.95 -3.73 -10.02
CA ILE A 233 -11.02 -2.80 -10.43
C ILE A 233 -12.13 -3.54 -11.20
N LEU A 234 -11.79 -4.43 -12.14
CA LEU A 234 -12.77 -5.19 -12.92
C LEU A 234 -13.56 -6.17 -12.05
N LEU A 235 -12.89 -6.90 -11.15
CA LEU A 235 -13.54 -7.77 -10.16
C LEU A 235 -14.48 -6.94 -9.29
N THR A 236 -14.03 -5.79 -8.83
CA THR A 236 -14.86 -4.89 -8.02
C THR A 236 -16.10 -4.43 -8.77
N LEU A 237 -15.93 -3.96 -10.01
CA LEU A 237 -17.03 -3.53 -10.86
C LEU A 237 -18.06 -4.65 -11.06
N SER A 238 -17.59 -5.90 -11.21
CA SER A 238 -18.47 -7.06 -11.34
C SER A 238 -19.28 -7.33 -10.07
N LEU A 239 -18.69 -7.14 -8.89
CA LEU A 239 -19.35 -7.31 -7.60
C LEU A 239 -20.36 -6.20 -7.33
N VAL A 240 -19.98 -4.94 -7.58
CA VAL A 240 -20.84 -3.77 -7.43
C VAL A 240 -22.07 -3.83 -8.36
N LYS A 241 -21.94 -4.43 -9.55
CA LYS A 241 -23.09 -4.69 -10.43
C LYS A 241 -24.08 -5.70 -9.86
N ARG A 242 -23.59 -6.70 -9.11
CA ARG A 242 -24.41 -7.76 -8.52
C ARG A 242 -25.08 -7.33 -7.22
N THR A 243 -24.50 -6.35 -6.52
CA THR A 243 -25.19 -5.66 -5.44
C THR A 243 -26.26 -4.77 -6.03
N ASP A 244 -27.48 -5.31 -6.19
CA ASP A 244 -28.67 -4.51 -6.46
C ASP A 244 -28.79 -3.45 -5.36
N LEU A 245 -28.36 -2.22 -5.66
CA LEU A 245 -28.44 -1.07 -4.76
C LEU A 245 -29.89 -0.67 -4.43
N SER A 246 -30.87 -1.38 -5.00
CA SER A 246 -32.30 -1.27 -4.72
C SER A 246 -32.74 -2.02 -3.44
N LEU A 247 -31.89 -2.88 -2.84
CA LEU A 247 -32.26 -3.76 -1.72
C LEU A 247 -31.60 -3.45 -0.37
N VAL A 248 -30.80 -2.38 -0.23
CA VAL A 248 -30.41 -1.86 1.12
C VAL A 248 -31.59 -1.13 1.80
N LYS A 249 -32.82 -1.48 1.43
CA LYS A 249 -34.03 -1.17 2.20
C LYS A 249 -34.26 -2.36 3.12
N HIS A 250 -33.97 -2.15 4.41
CA HIS A 250 -34.19 -3.07 5.53
C HIS A 250 -33.17 -4.21 5.63
N ASN A 251 -32.11 -3.93 6.38
CA ASN A 251 -31.67 -4.72 7.55
C ASN A 251 -30.75 -3.86 8.42
#